data_AF-A0A1F9UL52-F1
#
_entry.id   AF-A0A1F9UL52-F1
#
_cell.length_a   1.000
_cell.length_b   1.000
_cell.length_c   1.000
_cell.angle_alpha   90.00
_cell.angle_beta   90.00
_cell.angle_gamma   90.00
#
_symmetry.space_group_name_H-M   'P 1'
#
loop_
_entity.id
_entity.type
_entity.pdbx_description
1 polymer ?
#
loop_
_entity_poly.entity_id
_entity_poly.type
_entity_poly.pdbx_seq_one_letter_code
_entity_poly.pdbx_strand_id
1 'polypeptide(L)'
;MRRLRSHHVVRGMLRDARVHMAAGLFVVAFFSNLNAIVDLFLHPEIAYLDPEHLVVGGVTGSSVAVLLVMLRVCARHSEQSSARVAMLEAILPICAHCKKIRVAALDAASDESWRPVEFYFRNYTATKLSHGICPDCIERHYPDYSEGISC
;
A
#
# COMPACT_ATOMS: atom_id res chain seq x y z
N MET A 1 11.96 1.06 -20.15
CA MET A 1 10.52 0.81 -19.90
C MET A 1 10.03 1.11 -18.45
N ARG A 2 10.88 1.38 -17.44
CA ARG A 2 10.44 1.76 -16.07
C ARG A 2 9.82 3.17 -15.92
N ARG A 3 10.16 4.14 -16.78
CA ARG A 3 9.67 5.55 -16.69
C ARG A 3 8.20 5.76 -17.05
N LEU A 4 7.59 4.92 -17.88
CA LEU A 4 6.20 5.10 -18.31
C LEU A 4 5.20 4.56 -17.26
N ARG A 5 5.60 3.53 -16.48
CA ARG A 5 4.76 2.94 -15.44
C ARG A 5 4.69 3.83 -14.19
N SER A 6 5.78 4.53 -13.83
CA SER A 6 5.77 5.50 -12.73
C SER A 6 4.89 6.73 -13.05
N HIS A 7 4.88 7.20 -14.29
CA HIS A 7 4.02 8.32 -14.69
C HIS A 7 2.53 7.98 -14.59
N HIS A 8 2.11 6.76 -14.93
CA HIS A 8 0.72 6.33 -14.77
C HIS A 8 0.32 6.16 -13.29
N VAL A 9 1.20 5.59 -12.46
CA VAL A 9 0.93 5.41 -11.02
C VAL A 9 0.84 6.76 -10.30
N VAL A 10 1.79 7.68 -10.53
CA VAL A 10 1.77 9.01 -9.91
C VAL A 10 0.57 9.83 -10.39
N ARG A 11 0.19 9.71 -11.66
CA ARG A 11 -0.99 10.40 -12.22
C ARG A 11 -2.31 9.81 -11.72
N GLY A 12 -2.33 8.52 -11.36
CA GLY A 12 -3.43 7.86 -10.64
C GLY A 12 -3.55 8.38 -9.21
N MET A 13 -2.46 8.35 -8.43
CA MET A 13 -2.44 8.86 -7.05
C MET A 13 -2.84 10.35 -6.95
N LEU A 14 -2.36 11.19 -7.88
CA LEU A 14 -2.75 12.61 -7.93
C LEU A 14 -4.22 12.81 -8.31
N ARG A 15 -4.79 11.91 -9.13
CA ARG A 15 -6.21 11.97 -9.51
C ARG A 15 -7.08 11.55 -8.33
N ASP A 16 -6.74 10.46 -7.65
CA ASP A 16 -7.45 9.99 -6.47
C ASP A 16 -7.41 11.04 -5.35
N ALA A 17 -6.24 11.63 -5.08
CA ALA A 17 -6.12 12.70 -4.10
C ALA A 17 -7.01 13.91 -4.43
N ARG A 18 -7.08 14.31 -5.70
CA ARG A 18 -7.97 15.42 -6.16
C ARG A 18 -9.45 15.06 -6.02
N VAL A 19 -9.84 13.84 -6.38
CA VAL A 19 -11.23 13.35 -6.24
C VAL A 19 -11.64 13.33 -4.77
N HIS A 20 -10.80 12.79 -3.88
CA HIS A 20 -11.08 12.79 -2.44
C HIS A 20 -11.16 14.22 -1.86
N MET A 21 -10.29 15.13 -2.29
CA MET A 21 -10.34 16.53 -1.87
C MET A 21 -11.63 17.22 -2.33
N ALA A 22 -12.00 17.06 -3.60
CA ALA A 22 -13.24 17.61 -4.15
C ALA A 22 -14.49 17.06 -3.45
N ALA A 23 -14.54 15.73 -3.22
CA ALA A 23 -15.63 15.10 -2.48
C ALA A 23 -15.72 15.63 -1.04
N GLY A 24 -14.59 15.82 -0.35
CA GLY A 24 -14.57 16.40 0.98
C GLY A 24 -15.09 17.84 1.03
N LEU A 25 -14.71 18.67 0.06
CA LEU A 25 -15.21 20.04 -0.07
C LEU A 25 -16.74 20.06 -0.28
N PHE A 26 -17.24 19.18 -1.15
CA PHE A 26 -18.68 19.05 -1.42
C PHE A 26 -19.46 18.66 -0.16
N VAL A 27 -18.96 17.68 0.60
CA VAL A 27 -19.61 17.23 1.85
C VAL A 27 -19.66 18.38 2.86
N VAL A 28 -18.56 19.11 3.06
CA VAL A 28 -18.55 20.26 4.00
C VAL A 28 -19.55 21.34 3.55
N ALA A 29 -19.55 21.70 2.26
CA ALA A 29 -20.47 22.72 1.73
C ALA A 29 -21.94 22.32 1.89
N PHE A 30 -22.27 21.04 1.65
CA PHE A 30 -23.62 20.52 1.83
C PHE A 30 -24.07 20.60 3.28
N PHE A 31 -23.28 20.10 4.24
CA PHE A 31 -23.67 20.11 5.66
C PHE A 31 -23.66 21.52 6.28
N SER A 32 -22.82 22.43 5.79
CA SER A 32 -22.86 23.84 6.17
C SER A 32 -24.14 24.54 5.73
N ASN A 33 -24.78 24.09 4.65
CA ASN A 33 -25.96 24.74 4.09
C ASN A 33 -27.28 23.99 4.39
N LEU A 34 -27.18 22.73 4.79
CA LEU A 34 -28.32 21.84 4.96
C LEU A 34 -29.39 22.43 5.89
N ASN A 35 -28.98 23.04 7.01
CA ASN A 35 -29.91 23.63 7.95
C ASN A 35 -30.73 24.77 7.32
N ALA A 36 -30.07 25.67 6.59
CA ALA A 36 -30.73 26.78 5.90
C ALA A 36 -31.68 26.30 4.80
N ILE A 37 -31.30 25.23 4.08
CA ILE A 37 -32.16 24.62 3.04
C ILE A 37 -33.40 23.97 3.65
N VAL A 38 -33.24 23.26 4.78
CA VAL A 38 -34.36 22.62 5.48
C VAL A 38 -35.32 23.67 6.03
N ASP A 39 -34.81 24.73 6.63
CA ASP A 39 -35.63 25.81 7.18
C ASP A 39 -36.36 26.60 6.09
N LEU A 40 -35.76 26.82 4.92
CA LEU A 40 -36.43 27.41 3.76
C LEU A 40 -37.66 26.60 3.31
N PHE A 41 -37.63 25.27 3.48
CA PHE A 41 -38.72 24.38 3.08
C PHE A 41 -39.81 24.27 4.16
N LEU A 42 -39.44 24.22 5.44
CA LEU A 42 -40.39 24.10 6.56
C LEU A 42 -41.00 25.44 7.00
N HIS A 43 -40.25 26.52 6.88
CA HIS A 43 -40.63 27.85 7.37
C HIS A 43 -40.27 28.92 6.32
N PRO A 44 -41.09 29.07 5.25
CA PRO A 44 -40.80 30.01 4.17
C PRO A 44 -40.83 31.49 4.59
N GLU A 45 -41.30 31.77 5.82
CA GLU A 45 -41.34 33.09 6.45
C GLU A 45 -39.95 33.57 6.91
N ILE A 46 -39.00 32.65 7.14
CA ILE A 46 -37.66 32.90 7.69
C ILE A 46 -36.69 33.15 6.53
N ALA A 47 -35.81 34.14 6.65
CA ALA A 47 -34.90 34.49 5.58
C ALA A 47 -33.72 33.51 5.55
N TYR A 48 -33.33 33.06 4.34
CA TYR A 48 -32.18 32.17 4.17
C TYR A 48 -30.85 32.74 4.75
N LEU A 49 -30.76 34.07 4.86
CA LEU A 49 -29.56 34.78 5.31
C LEU A 49 -29.70 35.27 6.75
N ASP A 50 -30.28 34.45 7.64
CA ASP A 50 -30.41 34.80 9.05
C ASP A 50 -29.13 34.48 9.86
N PRO A 51 -28.82 35.26 10.92
CA PRO A 51 -27.59 35.11 11.69
C PRO A 51 -27.42 33.72 12.32
N GLU A 52 -28.52 33.07 12.71
CA GLU A 52 -28.51 31.71 13.24
C GLU A 52 -27.97 30.70 12.22
N HIS A 53 -28.35 30.82 10.93
CA HIS A 53 -27.91 29.88 9.90
C HIS A 53 -26.42 30.03 9.60
N LEU A 54 -25.88 31.25 9.69
CA LEU A 54 -24.45 31.48 9.53
C LEU A 54 -23.64 30.85 10.67
N VAL A 55 -24.09 31.00 11.91
CA VAL A 55 -23.39 30.43 13.08
C VAL A 55 -23.51 28.91 13.09
N VAL A 56 -24.71 28.36 12.93
CA VAL A 56 -24.95 26.91 12.94
C VAL A 56 -24.25 26.24 11.76
N GLY A 57 -24.35 26.80 10.55
CA GLY A 57 -23.67 26.29 9.35
C GLY A 57 -22.14 26.33 9.43
N GLY A 58 -21.59 27.34 10.11
CA GLY A 58 -20.15 27.42 10.41
C GLY A 58 -19.71 26.34 11.39
N VAL A 59 -20.45 26.13 12.47
CA VAL A 59 -20.14 25.12 13.49
C VAL A 59 -20.28 23.70 12.91
N THR A 60 -21.34 23.40 12.16
CA THR A 60 -21.52 22.09 11.53
C THR A 60 -20.46 21.84 10.45
N GLY A 61 -20.14 22.84 9.63
CA GLY A 61 -19.08 22.78 8.63
C GLY A 61 -17.70 22.52 9.23
N SER A 62 -17.35 23.26 10.29
CA SER A 62 -16.13 23.08 11.08
C SER A 62 -16.04 21.66 11.63
N SER A 63 -17.11 21.19 12.27
CA SER A 63 -17.18 19.86 12.89
C SER A 63 -16.99 18.75 11.87
N VAL A 64 -17.67 18.84 10.71
CA VAL A 64 -17.56 17.87 9.61
C VAL A 64 -16.16 17.90 8.98
N ALA A 65 -15.57 19.09 8.79
CA ALA A 65 -14.21 19.22 8.27
C ALA A 65 -13.18 18.56 9.19
N VAL A 66 -13.27 18.80 10.50
CA VAL A 66 -12.40 18.17 11.51
C VAL A 66 -12.56 16.65 11.49
N LEU A 67 -13.81 16.16 11.46
CA LEU A 67 -14.08 14.72 11.39
C LEU A 67 -13.50 14.08 10.12
N LEU A 68 -13.68 14.69 8.95
CA LEU A 68 -13.12 14.20 7.69
C LEU A 68 -11.59 14.18 7.70
N VAL A 69 -10.95 15.21 8.29
CA VAL A 69 -9.49 15.24 8.45
C VAL A 69 -9.04 14.11 9.38
N MET A 70 -9.70 13.93 10.53
CA MET A 70 -9.37 12.86 11.47
C MET A 70 -9.55 11.47 10.86
N LEU A 71 -10.62 11.24 10.11
CA LEU A 71 -10.84 9.98 9.39
C LEU A 71 -9.75 9.71 8.35
N ARG A 72 -9.28 10.74 7.62
CA ARG A 72 -8.16 10.60 6.67
C ARG A 72 -6.84 10.30 7.37
N VAL A 73 -6.57 10.93 8.52
CA VAL A 73 -5.38 10.65 9.32
C VAL A 73 -5.42 9.20 9.83
N CYS A 74 -6.56 8.76 10.33
CA CYS A 74 -6.75 7.39 10.83
C CYS A 74 -6.63 6.34 9.70
N ALA A 75 -7.21 6.61 8.53
CA ALA A 75 -7.08 5.75 7.35
C ALA A 75 -5.62 5.58 6.92
N ARG A 76 -4.85 6.69 6.88
CA ARG A 76 -3.41 6.64 6.55
C ARG A 76 -2.60 5.85 7.59
N HIS A 77 -2.98 5.92 8.86
CA HIS A 77 -2.28 5.21 9.92
C HIS A 77 -2.42 3.68 9.78
N SER A 78 -3.61 3.19 9.38
CA SER A 78 -3.84 1.75 9.16
C SER A 78 -2.98 1.17 8.03
N GLU A 79 -2.78 1.93 6.95
CA GLU A 79 -1.91 1.51 5.83
C GLU A 79 -0.45 1.30 6.27
N GLN A 80 0.03 2.08 7.24
CA GLN A 80 1.41 2.00 7.71
C GLN A 80 1.68 0.76 8.58
N SER A 81 0.70 0.24 9.33
CA SER A 81 0.91 -0.99 10.12
C SER A 81 0.99 -2.22 9.23
N SER A 82 0.18 -2.29 8.17
CA SER A 82 0.19 -3.42 7.22
C SER A 82 1.51 -3.54 6.46
N ALA A 83 2.14 -2.41 6.12
CA ALA A 83 3.44 -2.39 5.46
C ALA A 83 4.58 -2.92 6.35
N ARG A 84 4.49 -2.74 7.68
CA ARG A 84 5.47 -3.27 8.62
C ARG A 84 5.32 -4.77 8.85
N VAL A 85 4.09 -5.30 8.82
CA VAL A 85 3.84 -6.75 8.92
C VAL A 85 4.46 -7.49 7.72
N ALA A 86 4.35 -6.95 6.51
CA ALA A 86 5.00 -7.53 5.32
C ALA A 86 6.54 -7.58 5.41
N MET A 87 7.16 -6.71 6.21
CA MET A 87 8.62 -6.68 6.41
C MET A 87 9.07 -7.60 7.56
N LEU A 88 8.20 -7.88 8.53
CA LEU A 88 8.46 -8.79 9.65
C LEU A 88 8.15 -10.27 9.33
N GLU A 89 7.48 -10.56 8.21
CA GLU A 89 7.24 -11.93 7.69
C GLU A 89 8.44 -12.51 6.91
N ALA A 90 9.60 -11.88 6.90
CA ALA A 90 10.72 -12.27 6.03
C ALA A 90 11.57 -13.46 6.53
N ILE A 91 11.01 -14.41 7.29
CA ILE A 91 11.62 -15.74 7.41
C ILE A 91 11.03 -16.58 6.29
N LEU A 92 11.76 -16.67 5.18
CA LEU A 92 11.39 -17.59 4.11
C LEU A 92 11.45 -19.04 4.64
N PRO A 93 10.33 -19.80 4.58
CA PRO A 93 10.35 -21.20 4.94
C PRO A 93 11.15 -21.97 3.89
N ILE A 94 12.43 -22.21 4.19
CA ILE A 94 13.36 -22.95 3.35
C ILE A 94 13.49 -24.38 3.89
N CYS A 95 13.38 -25.38 3.01
CA CYS A 95 13.66 -26.75 3.37
C CYS A 95 15.13 -26.91 3.78
N ALA A 96 15.37 -27.42 5.00
CA ALA A 96 16.72 -27.59 5.51
C ALA A 96 17.60 -28.50 4.64
N HIS A 97 16.98 -29.48 3.97
CA HIS A 97 17.66 -30.48 3.14
C HIS A 97 17.89 -30.03 1.69
N CYS A 98 16.84 -29.64 0.97
CA CYS A 98 16.94 -29.33 -0.47
C CYS A 98 16.95 -27.83 -0.81
N LYS A 99 16.90 -26.94 0.19
CA LYS A 99 16.94 -25.47 0.05
C LYS A 99 15.83 -24.84 -0.82
N LYS A 100 14.78 -25.59 -1.15
CA LYS A 100 13.56 -25.05 -1.79
C LYS A 100 12.79 -24.14 -0.82
N ILE A 101 12.10 -23.14 -1.35
CA ILE A 101 11.18 -22.24 -0.63
C ILE A 101 9.75 -22.74 -0.81
N ARG A 102 8.93 -22.65 0.26
CA ARG A 102 7.47 -22.83 0.16
C ARG A 102 6.79 -21.52 -0.25
N VAL A 103 6.06 -21.52 -1.36
CA VAL A 103 5.44 -20.30 -1.91
C VAL A 103 3.98 -20.06 -1.47
N ALA A 104 3.32 -21.04 -0.84
CA ALA A 104 1.96 -20.90 -0.32
C ALA A 104 1.89 -21.11 1.20
N ALA A 105 1.13 -20.26 1.90
CA ALA A 105 1.00 -20.27 3.36
C ALA A 105 0.04 -21.33 3.89
N LEU A 106 -0.96 -21.74 3.09
CA LEU A 106 -1.86 -22.85 3.42
C LEU A 106 -1.28 -24.17 2.87
N ASP A 107 -1.60 -25.27 3.56
CA ASP A 107 -1.36 -26.67 3.18
C ASP A 107 0.10 -27.15 2.97
N ALA A 108 0.71 -27.61 4.08
CA ALA A 108 2.08 -28.14 4.16
C ALA A 108 2.25 -29.60 3.68
N ALA A 109 1.29 -30.17 2.93
CA ALA A 109 1.25 -31.59 2.64
C ALA A 109 1.39 -31.96 1.15
N SER A 110 1.37 -30.99 0.22
CA SER A 110 1.56 -31.25 -1.22
C SER A 110 2.94 -30.78 -1.69
N ASP A 111 3.64 -31.63 -2.44
CA ASP A 111 4.99 -31.36 -2.98
C ASP A 111 4.98 -30.22 -4.03
N GLU A 112 3.79 -29.87 -4.54
CA GLU A 112 3.59 -28.84 -5.58
C GLU A 112 3.85 -27.40 -5.11
N SER A 113 3.93 -27.17 -3.79
CA SER A 113 4.16 -25.85 -3.17
C SER A 113 5.65 -25.49 -3.02
N TRP A 114 6.57 -26.43 -3.29
CA TRP A 114 8.01 -26.19 -3.15
C TRP A 114 8.62 -25.72 -4.47
N ARG A 115 9.30 -24.57 -4.43
CA ARG A 115 10.01 -24.00 -5.58
C ARG A 115 11.49 -23.76 -5.26
N PRO A 116 12.39 -23.81 -6.25
CA PRO A 116 13.78 -23.40 -6.06
C PRO A 116 13.88 -21.97 -5.54
N VAL A 117 14.93 -21.66 -4.76
CA VAL A 117 15.09 -20.35 -4.12
C VAL A 117 15.12 -19.22 -5.16
N GLU A 118 15.63 -19.51 -6.34
CA GLU A 118 15.76 -18.63 -7.50
C GLU A 118 14.40 -18.12 -7.98
N PHE A 119 13.35 -18.94 -7.84
CA PHE A 119 11.99 -18.57 -8.20
C PHE A 119 11.53 -17.36 -7.38
N TYR A 120 11.85 -17.33 -6.08
CA TYR A 120 11.46 -16.21 -5.23
C TYR A 120 12.19 -14.92 -5.64
N PHE A 121 13.52 -14.99 -5.80
CA PHE A 121 14.30 -13.82 -6.22
C PHE A 121 13.86 -13.30 -7.58
N ARG A 122 13.55 -14.16 -8.55
CA ARG A 122 13.11 -13.74 -9.88
C ARG A 122 11.74 -13.04 -9.89
N ASN A 123 10.80 -13.48 -9.04
CA ASN A 123 9.43 -12.97 -9.04
C ASN A 123 9.21 -11.79 -8.09
N TYR A 124 9.91 -11.78 -6.95
CA TYR A 124 9.72 -10.77 -5.89
C TYR A 124 10.84 -9.74 -5.83
N THR A 125 11.96 -9.94 -6.53
CA THR A 125 13.07 -8.98 -6.61
C THR A 125 13.43 -8.66 -8.06
N ALA A 126 14.15 -7.55 -8.28
CA ALA A 126 14.66 -7.18 -9.60
C ALA A 126 16.01 -7.83 -9.93
N THR A 127 16.46 -8.80 -9.12
CA THR A 127 17.79 -9.39 -9.18
C THR A 127 17.82 -10.58 -10.14
N LYS A 128 18.88 -10.66 -10.95
CA LYS A 128 19.19 -11.84 -11.77
C LYS A 128 20.22 -12.69 -11.03
N LEU A 129 20.01 -13.99 -10.99
CA LEU A 129 20.94 -14.94 -10.38
C LEU A 129 21.81 -15.58 -11.47
N SER A 130 23.12 -15.65 -11.21
CA SER A 130 24.09 -16.44 -11.97
C SER A 130 24.57 -17.60 -11.10
N HIS A 131 24.75 -18.77 -11.69
CA HIS A 131 25.36 -19.91 -11.00
C HIS A 131 26.88 -19.80 -11.15
N GLY A 132 27.59 -19.80 -10.02
CA GLY A 132 29.04 -19.89 -9.95
C GLY A 132 29.45 -20.91 -8.90
N ILE A 133 30.69 -21.38 -8.95
CA ILE A 133 31.26 -22.27 -7.94
C ILE A 133 32.30 -21.47 -7.13
N CYS A 134 32.23 -21.53 -5.80
CA CYS A 134 33.22 -20.85 -4.97
C CYS A 134 34.55 -21.63 -4.96
N PRO A 135 35.68 -20.97 -4.66
CA PRO A 135 37.00 -21.63 -4.57
C PRO A 135 36.99 -22.87 -3.66
N ASP A 136 36.36 -22.76 -2.48
CA ASP A 136 36.25 -23.87 -1.51
C ASP A 136 35.54 -25.10 -2.12
N CYS A 137 34.50 -24.90 -2.93
CA CYS A 137 33.77 -25.98 -3.59
C CYS A 137 34.57 -26.58 -4.74
N ILE A 138 35.37 -25.78 -5.46
CA ILE A 138 36.28 -26.29 -6.49
C ILE A 138 37.32 -27.19 -5.83
N GLU A 139 37.99 -26.74 -4.80
CA GLU A 139 39.03 -27.50 -4.11
C GLU A 139 38.49 -28.83 -3.56
N ARG A 140 37.26 -28.82 -3.03
CA ARG A 140 36.64 -30.00 -2.42
C ARG A 140 36.08 -31.00 -3.42
N HIS A 141 35.47 -30.55 -4.51
CA HIS A 141 34.73 -31.41 -5.44
C HIS A 141 35.43 -31.62 -6.78
N TYR A 142 36.36 -30.73 -7.13
CA TYR A 142 37.12 -30.72 -8.38
C TYR A 142 38.61 -30.39 -8.10
N PRO A 143 39.29 -31.13 -7.21
CA PRO A 143 40.67 -30.84 -6.82
C PRO A 143 41.62 -30.80 -8.03
N ASP A 144 41.40 -31.66 -9.04
CA ASP A 144 42.21 -31.72 -10.26
C ASP A 144 42.11 -30.45 -11.13
N TYR A 145 41.07 -29.64 -10.94
CA TYR A 145 40.85 -28.37 -11.65
C TYR A 145 41.22 -27.15 -10.80
N SER A 146 41.65 -27.33 -9.56
CA SER A 146 42.00 -26.23 -8.65
C SER A 146 43.33 -25.55 -8.99
N GLU A 147 44.27 -26.28 -9.62
CA GLU A 147 45.61 -25.77 -9.94
C GLU A 147 45.66 -24.83 -11.16
N GLY A 148 44.53 -24.64 -11.87
CA GLY A 148 44.45 -23.83 -13.09
C GLY A 148 43.64 -22.53 -12.98
N ILE A 149 43.01 -22.24 -11.84
CA ILE A 149 42.11 -21.08 -11.68
C ILE A 149 42.84 -19.99 -10.88
N SER A 150 43.86 -19.43 -11.51
CA SER A 150 44.38 -18.11 -11.14
C SER A 150 44.07 -17.15 -12.29
N CYS A 151 43.16 -16.21 -12.02
CA CYS A 151 42.61 -15.11 -12.83
C CYS A 151 41.18 -15.33 -13.34
#